data_AF-A0A7S1RFS4-F1
#
_entry.id   AF-A0A7S1RFS4-F1
#
_cell.length_a   1.000
_cell.length_b   1.000
_cell.length_c   1.000
_cell.angle_alpha   90.00
_cell.angle_beta   90.00
_cell.angle_gamma   90.00
#
_symmetry.space_group_name_H-M   'P 1'
#
loop_
_entity.id
_entity.type
_entity.pdbx_description
1 polymer ?
#
loop_
_entity_poly.entity_id
_entity_poly.type
_entity_poly.pdbx_seq_one_letter_code
_entity_poly.pdbx_strand_id
1 'polypeptide(L)'
;MRGQMGPAAVIVAALLLLPIQAAERSPTASEAGCPQADAEADRPASCEARGSSLIQLKPALSKLAVMDDDIDSSGYEPVAVQKRMPAAGSGTSGATATGCPHMRSGLGSFSALVSGSDADVTLPSGSAYLFDTSATVKGLTIPQGAELIFADKKDLVLTAAAVHVQGKLLLGAEACPLKSAGIGITLTGVGDKAARSSNPLHTKGVTVSPGGVLEMFGTRYAPTWTRLA
;
A
#
# COMPACT_ATOMS: atom_id res chain seq x y z
N MET A 1 -24.30 68.48 -2.27
CA MET A 1 -23.05 68.40 -3.07
C MET A 1 -22.96 66.98 -3.60
N ARG A 2 -22.94 66.84 -4.94
CA ARG A 2 -22.87 65.58 -5.69
C ARG A 2 -21.41 65.12 -5.79
N GLY A 3 -21.19 63.81 -5.80
CA GLY A 3 -19.97 63.17 -6.30
C GLY A 3 -19.98 61.68 -5.96
N GLN A 4 -19.58 60.73 -6.80
CA GLN A 4 -19.14 60.74 -8.19
C GLN A 4 -19.12 59.26 -8.61
N MET A 5 -19.65 58.94 -9.79
CA MET A 5 -19.56 57.62 -10.42
C MET A 5 -18.14 57.35 -10.94
N GLY A 6 -17.72 56.08 -10.97
CA GLY A 6 -16.59 55.58 -11.75
C GLY A 6 -16.72 54.08 -12.06
N PRO A 7 -16.29 53.59 -13.23
CA PRO A 7 -17.01 52.53 -13.97
C PRO A 7 -16.29 51.17 -14.09
N ALA A 8 -17.02 50.26 -14.72
CA ALA A 8 -16.76 48.87 -15.08
C ALA A 8 -15.42 48.56 -15.76
N ALA A 9 -14.94 47.34 -15.54
CA ALA A 9 -14.04 46.64 -16.45
C ALA A 9 -14.59 45.23 -16.73
N VAL A 10 -15.22 45.10 -17.90
CA VAL A 10 -15.58 43.83 -18.53
C VAL A 10 -14.36 43.37 -19.32
N ILE A 11 -13.80 42.20 -18.99
CA ILE A 11 -12.79 41.55 -19.83
C ILE A 11 -13.45 40.34 -20.48
N VAL A 12 -13.79 40.52 -21.76
CA VAL A 12 -14.07 39.44 -22.71
C VAL A 12 -12.73 39.02 -23.30
N ALA A 13 -12.31 37.78 -23.07
CA ALA A 13 -11.22 37.15 -23.81
C ALA A 13 -11.78 35.91 -24.51
N ALA A 14 -11.87 36.04 -25.82
CA ALA A 14 -12.31 35.01 -26.76
C ALA A 14 -11.12 34.19 -27.27
N LEU A 15 -11.48 33.03 -27.87
CA LEU A 15 -10.77 32.32 -28.94
C LEU A 15 -9.55 31.46 -28.56
N LEU A 16 -9.68 30.13 -28.66
CA LEU A 16 -9.32 29.37 -29.88
C LEU A 16 -9.59 27.86 -29.70
N LEU A 17 -10.41 27.33 -30.62
CA LEU A 17 -10.61 25.91 -30.93
C LEU A 17 -9.42 25.38 -31.74
N LEU A 18 -8.89 24.22 -31.39
CA LEU A 18 -8.24 23.29 -32.32
C LEU A 18 -8.49 21.83 -31.87
N PRO A 19 -8.87 20.91 -32.79
CA PRO A 19 -9.04 19.49 -32.50
C PRO A 19 -7.73 18.72 -32.74
N ILE A 20 -7.36 17.82 -31.82
CA ILE A 20 -6.25 16.88 -32.01
C ILE A 20 -6.85 15.46 -32.11
N GLN A 21 -6.79 14.90 -33.32
CA GLN A 21 -6.95 13.48 -33.60
C GLN A 21 -5.84 12.69 -32.89
N ALA A 22 -6.19 11.57 -32.27
CA ALA A 22 -5.22 10.54 -31.91
C ALA A 22 -5.79 9.16 -32.27
N ALA A 23 -4.97 8.43 -33.02
CA ALA A 23 -5.26 7.17 -33.68
C ALA A 23 -5.53 6.01 -32.70
N GLU A 24 -6.52 5.21 -33.04
CA GLU A 24 -6.70 3.86 -32.51
C GLU A 24 -5.61 2.93 -33.07
N ARG A 25 -4.87 2.27 -32.18
CA ARG A 25 -4.09 1.07 -32.50
C ARG A 25 -4.45 -0.02 -31.51
N SER A 26 -5.20 -1.01 -32.00
CA SER A 26 -5.45 -2.28 -31.33
C SER A 26 -4.17 -3.14 -31.32
N PRO A 27 -3.87 -3.86 -30.22
CA PRO A 27 -2.97 -5.00 -30.26
C PRO A 27 -3.75 -6.30 -30.48
N THR A 28 -3.37 -7.03 -31.53
CA THR A 28 -3.75 -8.41 -31.83
C THR A 28 -3.14 -9.38 -30.81
N ALA A 29 -3.96 -10.36 -30.42
CA ALA A 29 -3.58 -11.49 -29.58
C ALA A 29 -2.56 -12.39 -30.30
N SER A 30 -1.56 -12.88 -29.56
CA SER A 30 -0.63 -13.93 -30.01
C SER A 30 -0.97 -15.23 -29.29
N GLU A 31 -1.51 -16.18 -30.05
CA GLU A 31 -1.71 -17.57 -29.66
C GLU A 31 -0.37 -18.28 -29.41
N ALA A 32 -0.37 -19.14 -28.40
CA ALA A 32 0.69 -20.10 -28.13
C ALA A 32 0.46 -21.36 -28.97
N GLY A 33 1.33 -21.59 -29.95
CA GLY A 33 1.39 -22.85 -30.71
C GLY A 33 2.53 -23.73 -30.19
N CYS A 34 2.21 -24.92 -29.69
CA CYS A 34 3.18 -26.01 -29.58
C CYS A 34 3.47 -26.54 -31.00
N PRO A 35 4.74 -26.70 -31.41
CA PRO A 35 5.05 -27.32 -32.70
C PRO A 35 4.76 -28.83 -32.63
N GLN A 36 3.78 -29.26 -33.39
CA GLN A 36 3.53 -30.66 -33.69
C GLN A 36 4.48 -31.05 -34.81
N ALA A 37 5.45 -31.91 -34.50
CA ALA A 37 6.30 -32.53 -35.50
C ALA A 37 5.56 -33.73 -36.08
N ASP A 38 5.23 -33.62 -37.37
CA ASP A 38 4.65 -34.68 -38.17
C ASP A 38 5.66 -35.80 -38.44
N ALA A 39 5.16 -37.01 -38.17
CA ALA A 39 5.40 -38.32 -38.77
C ALA A 39 6.54 -38.51 -39.78
N GLU A 40 7.35 -39.56 -39.55
CA GLU A 40 7.52 -40.64 -40.52
C GLU A 40 7.93 -41.95 -39.82
N ALA A 41 7.05 -42.95 -39.94
CA ALA A 41 7.23 -44.41 -39.90
C ALA A 41 8.26 -45.07 -38.95
N ASP A 42 7.74 -45.88 -38.01
CA ASP A 42 7.75 -47.36 -38.11
C ASP A 42 7.84 -48.03 -36.71
N ARG A 43 7.05 -49.10 -36.55
CA ARG A 43 6.93 -50.08 -35.44
C ARG A 43 5.95 -49.79 -34.28
N PRO A 44 5.08 -50.77 -33.96
CA PRO A 44 4.34 -50.84 -32.70
C PRO A 44 5.13 -51.63 -31.65
N ALA A 45 5.16 -51.17 -30.41
CA ALA A 45 5.45 -52.02 -29.27
C ALA A 45 4.86 -51.43 -27.99
N SER A 46 3.87 -52.14 -27.47
CA SER A 46 3.51 -52.10 -26.05
C SER A 46 4.74 -52.36 -25.20
N CYS A 47 4.94 -51.55 -24.17
CA CYS A 47 5.76 -51.89 -23.01
C CYS A 47 4.97 -51.51 -21.76
N GLU A 48 4.14 -52.43 -21.29
CA GLU A 48 3.95 -52.60 -19.86
C GLU A 48 5.30 -52.93 -19.22
N ALA A 49 5.62 -52.27 -18.10
CA ALA A 49 5.78 -52.93 -16.80
C ALA A 49 6.80 -52.23 -15.88
N ARG A 50 6.32 -52.06 -14.64
CA ARG A 50 7.02 -52.27 -13.35
C ARG A 50 7.94 -51.18 -12.79
N GLY A 51 7.59 -50.81 -11.56
CA GLY A 51 8.43 -50.15 -10.58
C GLY A 51 7.57 -49.39 -9.57
N SER A 52 6.76 -50.08 -8.75
CA SER A 52 7.03 -50.17 -7.31
C SER A 52 8.03 -49.12 -6.80
N SER A 53 7.56 -48.10 -6.10
CA SER A 53 7.82 -48.00 -4.66
C SER A 53 7.13 -46.77 -4.07
N LEU A 54 6.38 -47.05 -3.01
CA LEU A 54 6.02 -46.09 -1.98
C LEU A 54 7.26 -45.31 -1.55
N ILE A 55 7.16 -43.98 -1.48
CA ILE A 55 7.91 -43.19 -0.51
C ILE A 55 6.88 -42.50 0.38
N GLN A 56 6.35 -43.28 1.32
CA GLN A 56 6.01 -42.73 2.62
C GLN A 56 7.34 -42.41 3.31
N LEU A 57 7.63 -41.12 3.50
CA LEU A 57 8.57 -40.71 4.53
C LEU A 57 7.76 -40.09 5.66
N LYS A 58 7.24 -40.96 6.52
CA LYS A 58 7.13 -40.65 7.95
C LYS A 58 8.56 -40.38 8.43
N PRO A 59 8.90 -39.22 9.02
CA PRO A 59 10.04 -39.18 9.90
C PRO A 59 9.65 -39.99 11.13
N ALA A 60 10.11 -41.24 11.18
CA ALA A 60 10.20 -41.97 12.43
C ALA A 60 11.10 -41.14 13.34
N LEU A 61 10.52 -40.63 14.41
CA LEU A 61 11.19 -39.95 15.49
C LEU A 61 12.01 -41.01 16.25
N SER A 62 13.11 -41.43 15.64
CA SER A 62 14.13 -42.20 16.32
C SER A 62 14.78 -41.25 17.30
N LYS A 63 14.48 -41.49 18.57
CA LYS A 63 15.17 -40.93 19.74
C LYS A 63 16.63 -41.38 19.62
N LEU A 64 17.43 -40.61 18.89
CA LEU A 64 18.88 -40.63 19.00
C LEU A 64 19.16 -40.20 20.43
N ALA A 65 19.48 -41.17 21.27
CA ALA A 65 20.17 -40.92 22.51
C ALA A 65 21.41 -40.11 22.12
N VAL A 66 21.39 -38.83 22.49
CA VAL A 66 22.58 -38.00 22.51
C VAL A 66 23.50 -38.71 23.48
N MET A 67 24.56 -39.31 22.95
CA MET A 67 25.73 -39.61 23.76
C MET A 67 26.31 -38.24 24.10
N ASP A 68 26.21 -37.87 25.38
CA ASP A 68 26.99 -36.82 26.01
C ASP A 68 28.48 -37.23 25.91
N ASP A 69 29.06 -37.09 24.73
CA ASP A 69 30.50 -36.91 24.59
C ASP A 69 30.77 -35.43 24.85
N ASP A 70 31.57 -35.17 25.87
CA ASP A 70 32.17 -33.88 26.23
C ASP A 70 32.63 -33.11 24.99
N ILE A 71 31.73 -32.32 24.38
CA ILE A 71 32.16 -31.19 23.58
C ILE A 71 32.68 -30.18 24.59
N ASP A 72 33.99 -30.28 24.81
CA ASP A 72 34.81 -29.25 25.41
C ASP A 72 34.33 -27.89 24.88
N SER A 73 33.65 -27.14 25.76
CA SER A 73 33.13 -25.80 25.51
C SER A 73 34.25 -24.75 25.40
N SER A 74 35.37 -25.12 24.79
CA SER A 74 36.50 -24.24 24.57
C SER A 74 36.19 -23.24 23.47
N GLY A 75 35.70 -22.07 23.90
CA GLY A 75 35.99 -20.80 23.23
C GLY A 75 35.18 -20.45 21.98
N TYR A 76 34.01 -21.05 21.74
CA TYR A 76 33.12 -20.52 20.72
C TYR A 76 32.50 -19.20 21.19
N GLU A 77 33.19 -18.10 20.91
CA GLU A 77 32.64 -16.75 21.00
C GLU A 77 31.92 -16.45 19.67
N PRO A 78 30.58 -16.33 19.66
CA PRO A 78 29.87 -16.05 18.42
C PRO A 78 30.27 -14.67 17.90
N VAL A 79 30.78 -14.63 16.66
CA VAL A 79 31.17 -13.40 15.95
C VAL A 79 30.00 -12.40 15.82
N ALA A 80 28.76 -12.89 15.94
CA ALA A 80 27.57 -12.04 16.06
C ALA A 80 26.49 -12.70 16.92
N VAL A 81 25.99 -11.97 17.93
CA VAL A 81 24.77 -12.34 18.65
C VAL A 81 23.58 -11.71 17.93
N GLN A 82 22.77 -12.55 17.29
CA GLN A 82 21.54 -12.10 16.67
C GLN A 82 20.51 -11.77 17.76
N LYS A 83 20.13 -10.49 17.87
CA LYS A 83 19.03 -10.07 18.76
C LYS A 83 17.75 -10.78 18.30
N ARG A 84 17.14 -11.59 19.18
CA ARG A 84 15.80 -12.13 18.91
C ARG A 84 14.79 -11.00 18.98
N MET A 85 13.97 -10.87 17.94
CA MET A 85 12.80 -10.02 18.01
C MET A 85 11.85 -10.58 19.09
N PRO A 86 11.17 -9.74 19.89
CA PRO A 86 10.13 -10.20 20.80
C PRO A 86 9.12 -11.06 20.05
N ALA A 87 8.63 -12.13 20.68
CA ALA A 87 7.63 -13.00 20.08
C ALA A 87 6.39 -12.21 19.66
N ALA A 88 5.68 -12.68 18.63
CA ALA A 88 4.39 -12.12 18.26
C ALA A 88 3.48 -12.09 19.51
N GLY A 89 3.14 -10.88 19.99
CA GLY A 89 2.39 -10.67 21.23
C GLY A 89 3.19 -10.20 22.46
N SER A 90 4.53 -10.23 22.44
CA SER A 90 5.37 -9.67 23.52
C SER A 90 5.56 -8.15 23.43
N GLY A 91 5.10 -7.51 22.36
CA GLY A 91 4.88 -6.07 22.37
C GLY A 91 3.59 -5.77 23.12
N THR A 92 3.69 -5.57 24.43
CA THR A 92 2.65 -5.01 25.34
C THR A 92 1.22 -5.22 24.85
N SER A 93 0.85 -6.49 24.60
CA SER A 93 -0.52 -6.88 24.22
C SER A 93 -1.38 -6.74 25.46
N GLY A 94 -1.87 -5.53 25.74
CA GLY A 94 -2.64 -5.25 26.95
C GLY A 94 -2.64 -3.80 27.40
N ALA A 95 -1.81 -2.92 26.83
CA ALA A 95 -2.08 -1.49 27.00
C ALA A 95 -3.36 -1.18 26.21
N THR A 96 -4.45 -0.91 26.92
CA THR A 96 -5.60 -0.17 26.37
C THR A 96 -5.01 1.05 25.69
N ALA A 97 -5.03 1.05 24.35
CA ALA A 97 -4.38 2.08 23.56
C ALA A 97 -5.06 3.41 23.91
N THR A 98 -4.42 4.17 24.78
CA THR A 98 -4.95 5.43 25.32
C THR A 98 -4.28 6.54 24.53
N GLY A 99 -5.04 7.52 24.06
CA GLY A 99 -4.50 8.61 23.23
C GLY A 99 -4.30 8.25 21.75
N CYS A 100 -5.05 7.29 21.21
CA CYS A 100 -5.04 7.01 19.78
C CYS A 100 -5.41 8.26 18.97
N PRO A 101 -4.65 8.61 17.90
CA PRO A 101 -4.94 9.79 17.10
C PRO A 101 -6.38 9.82 16.56
N HIS A 102 -6.94 8.66 16.21
CA HIS A 102 -8.29 8.53 15.67
C HIS A 102 -9.41 8.64 16.71
N MET A 103 -9.08 8.70 18.00
CA MET A 103 -10.05 8.88 19.10
C MET A 103 -10.09 10.32 19.63
N ARG A 104 -9.32 11.24 19.03
CA ARG A 104 -9.32 12.65 19.43
C ARG A 104 -10.69 13.27 19.19
N SER A 105 -11.15 14.11 20.11
CA SER A 105 -12.35 14.93 19.90
C SER A 105 -12.09 16.05 18.90
N GLY A 106 -13.14 16.55 18.25
CA GLY A 106 -13.05 17.66 17.29
C GLY A 106 -12.55 17.27 15.90
N LEU A 107 -12.50 15.98 15.58
CA LEU A 107 -12.20 15.50 14.23
C LEU A 107 -13.45 15.67 13.33
N GLY A 108 -13.29 16.36 12.20
CA GLY A 108 -14.31 16.39 11.15
C GLY A 108 -14.40 15.04 10.43
N SER A 109 -15.56 14.65 9.92
CA SER A 109 -15.65 13.44 9.08
C SER A 109 -15.15 13.74 7.67
N PHE A 110 -14.27 12.89 7.15
CA PHE A 110 -13.79 13.00 5.76
C PHE A 110 -14.93 12.79 4.75
N SER A 111 -15.91 11.93 5.08
CA SER A 111 -17.05 11.63 4.19
C SER A 111 -17.87 12.87 3.83
N ALA A 112 -17.92 13.87 4.73
CA ALA A 112 -18.62 15.13 4.49
C ALA A 112 -17.92 16.03 3.46
N LEU A 113 -16.63 15.80 3.18
CA LEU A 113 -15.86 16.55 2.17
C LEU A 113 -15.97 15.96 0.76
N VAL A 114 -16.37 14.69 0.64
CA VAL A 114 -16.40 13.98 -0.64
C VAL A 114 -17.81 14.06 -1.23
N SER A 115 -17.99 14.89 -2.25
CA SER A 115 -19.29 15.10 -2.91
C SER A 115 -19.53 14.18 -4.12
N GLY A 116 -18.65 13.22 -4.40
CA GLY A 116 -18.75 12.28 -5.51
C GLY A 116 -17.46 11.47 -5.71
N SER A 117 -17.53 10.37 -6.45
CA SER A 117 -16.33 9.66 -6.90
C SER A 117 -15.63 10.48 -8.00
N ASP A 118 -14.30 10.37 -8.07
CA ASP A 118 -13.47 10.94 -9.15
C ASP A 118 -13.23 12.47 -9.15
N ALA A 119 -13.53 13.14 -8.04
CA ALA A 119 -13.12 14.54 -7.83
C ALA A 119 -11.73 14.65 -7.18
N ASP A 120 -11.03 15.76 -7.43
CA ASP A 120 -9.87 16.16 -6.62
C ASP A 120 -10.36 16.76 -5.31
N VAL A 121 -9.89 16.20 -4.19
CA VAL A 121 -10.31 16.61 -2.84
C VAL A 121 -9.13 17.28 -2.15
N THR A 122 -9.37 18.51 -1.66
CA THR A 122 -8.40 19.23 -0.83
C THR A 122 -9.00 19.43 0.56
N LEU A 123 -8.26 19.01 1.59
CA LEU A 123 -8.70 19.22 2.97
C LEU A 123 -8.65 20.72 3.31
N PRO A 124 -9.64 21.25 4.05
CA PRO A 124 -9.53 22.58 4.63
C PRO A 124 -8.32 22.68 5.57
N SER A 125 -7.52 23.74 5.40
CA SER A 125 -6.35 24.02 6.24
C SER A 125 -6.73 24.27 7.70
N GLY A 126 -5.89 23.85 8.63
CA GLY A 126 -6.06 24.10 10.07
C GLY A 126 -7.06 23.16 10.76
N SER A 127 -7.60 22.19 10.04
CA SER A 127 -8.57 21.22 10.54
C SER A 127 -8.03 19.80 10.48
N ALA A 128 -8.49 18.96 11.42
CA ALA A 128 -8.19 17.54 11.46
C ALA A 128 -9.42 16.74 11.05
N TYR A 129 -9.23 15.75 10.18
CA TYR A 129 -10.29 14.92 9.62
C TYR A 129 -10.05 13.44 9.91
N LEU A 130 -11.12 12.77 10.30
CA LEU A 130 -11.18 11.33 10.48
C LEU A 130 -11.63 10.67 9.17
N PHE A 131 -10.80 9.78 8.64
CA PHE A 131 -11.16 8.85 7.60
C PHE A 131 -11.79 7.62 8.25
N ASP A 132 -13.13 7.53 8.21
CA ASP A 132 -13.95 6.49 8.87
C ASP A 132 -14.70 5.59 7.86
N THR A 133 -14.71 6.00 6.60
CA THR A 133 -15.47 5.40 5.51
C THR A 133 -14.60 5.38 4.26
N SER A 134 -14.55 4.23 3.59
CA SER A 134 -13.81 4.06 2.35
C SER A 134 -14.32 5.03 1.28
N ALA A 135 -13.39 5.61 0.51
CA ALA A 135 -13.72 6.60 -0.49
C ALA A 135 -12.81 6.46 -1.71
N THR A 136 -13.34 6.82 -2.87
CA THR A 136 -12.60 6.88 -4.13
C THR A 136 -12.54 8.33 -4.58
N VAL A 137 -11.34 8.87 -4.69
CA VAL A 137 -11.06 10.24 -5.15
C VAL A 137 -10.08 10.19 -6.32
N LYS A 138 -10.01 11.24 -7.13
CA LYS A 138 -9.01 11.31 -8.20
C LYS A 138 -7.65 11.69 -7.63
N GLY A 139 -7.59 12.79 -6.92
CA GLY A 139 -6.41 13.26 -6.18
C GLY A 139 -6.80 13.71 -4.79
N LEU A 140 -5.91 13.49 -3.82
CA LEU A 140 -6.08 13.96 -2.44
C LEU A 140 -4.95 14.92 -2.08
N THR A 141 -5.30 16.13 -1.65
CA THR A 141 -4.32 17.11 -1.14
C THR A 141 -4.60 17.40 0.33
N ILE A 142 -3.59 17.15 1.17
CA ILE A 142 -3.58 17.51 2.59
C ILE A 142 -2.66 18.74 2.73
N PRO A 143 -3.20 19.97 2.76
CA PRO A 143 -2.38 21.17 2.84
C PRO A 143 -1.71 21.30 4.21
N GLN A 144 -0.75 22.23 4.29
CA GLN A 144 -0.08 22.53 5.55
C GLN A 144 -1.10 22.89 6.65
N GLY A 145 -0.86 22.37 7.86
CA GLY A 145 -1.75 22.58 9.01
C GLY A 145 -3.03 21.75 8.99
N ALA A 146 -3.32 20.98 7.94
CA ALA A 146 -4.38 19.98 7.94
C ALA A 146 -3.85 18.61 8.37
N GLU A 147 -4.72 17.80 8.98
CA GLU A 147 -4.41 16.43 9.39
C GLU A 147 -5.48 15.47 8.85
N LEU A 148 -5.06 14.37 8.21
CA LEU A 148 -5.94 13.25 7.88
C LEU A 148 -5.53 12.04 8.72
N ILE A 149 -6.50 11.47 9.44
CA ILE A 149 -6.26 10.40 10.40
C ILE A 149 -7.15 9.20 10.04
N PHE A 150 -6.56 8.02 9.90
CA PHE A 150 -7.32 6.79 9.64
C PHE A 150 -7.92 6.25 10.93
N ALA A 151 -9.22 5.92 10.88
CA ALA A 151 -9.87 5.15 11.91
C ALA A 151 -9.35 3.71 11.95
N ASP A 152 -9.31 3.11 13.13
CA ASP A 152 -9.04 1.68 13.27
C ASP A 152 -10.32 0.87 12.98
N LYS A 153 -10.63 0.71 11.68
CA LYS A 153 -11.82 0.02 11.19
C LYS A 153 -11.45 -0.97 10.11
N LYS A 154 -12.06 -2.16 10.16
CA LYS A 154 -11.81 -3.22 9.18
C LYS A 154 -12.17 -2.77 7.74
N ASP A 155 -11.33 -3.19 6.78
CA ASP A 155 -11.53 -2.99 5.34
C ASP A 155 -11.68 -1.51 4.90
N LEU A 156 -11.04 -0.61 5.65
CA LEU A 156 -11.05 0.83 5.39
C LEU A 156 -10.00 1.21 4.34
N VAL A 157 -10.45 1.55 3.14
CA VAL A 157 -9.57 1.77 1.98
C VAL A 157 -9.81 3.15 1.37
N LEU A 158 -8.73 3.94 1.27
CA LEU A 158 -8.69 5.15 0.45
C LEU A 158 -8.20 4.79 -0.94
N THR A 159 -9.02 4.99 -1.96
CA THR A 159 -8.62 4.82 -3.36
C THR A 159 -8.37 6.18 -3.98
N ALA A 160 -7.15 6.43 -4.47
CA ALA A 160 -6.77 7.70 -5.10
C ALA A 160 -5.76 7.48 -6.22
N ALA A 161 -5.72 8.32 -7.24
CA ALA A 161 -4.58 8.29 -8.18
C ALA A 161 -3.33 8.85 -7.48
N ALA A 162 -3.45 10.03 -6.88
CA ALA A 162 -2.36 10.69 -6.17
C ALA A 162 -2.76 11.14 -4.76
N VAL A 163 -1.82 11.08 -3.82
CA VAL A 163 -1.94 11.68 -2.49
C VAL A 163 -0.79 12.65 -2.27
N HIS A 164 -1.09 13.92 -2.06
CA HIS A 164 -0.11 14.97 -1.77
C HIS A 164 -0.22 15.43 -0.32
N VAL A 165 0.85 15.23 0.44
CA VAL A 165 0.91 15.49 1.88
C VAL A 165 1.85 16.67 2.14
N GLN A 166 1.25 17.81 2.50
CA GLN A 166 1.96 19.00 3.00
C GLN A 166 1.68 19.21 4.51
N GLY A 167 0.54 18.72 4.98
CA GLY A 167 0.18 18.61 6.40
C GLY A 167 0.56 17.25 6.97
N LYS A 168 -0.38 16.57 7.64
CA LYS A 168 -0.13 15.25 8.24
C LYS A 168 -1.07 14.19 7.73
N LEU A 169 -0.53 13.02 7.38
CA LEU A 169 -1.26 11.80 7.08
C LEU A 169 -0.87 10.74 8.09
N LEU A 170 -1.82 10.37 8.96
CA LEU A 170 -1.59 9.50 10.12
C LEU A 170 -2.39 8.20 10.00
N LEU A 171 -1.70 7.08 9.89
CA LEU A 171 -2.26 5.74 9.97
C LEU A 171 -1.77 5.10 11.27
N GLY A 172 -2.46 5.38 12.37
CA GLY A 172 -2.04 4.96 13.70
C GLY A 172 -0.90 5.80 14.29
N ALA A 173 -0.42 5.40 15.46
CA ALA A 173 0.74 5.98 16.15
C ALA A 173 1.58 4.88 16.79
N GLU A 174 2.82 5.17 17.18
CA GLU A 174 3.69 4.18 17.83
C GLU A 174 3.05 3.57 19.09
N ALA A 175 2.43 4.40 19.93
CA ALA A 175 1.73 3.97 21.14
C ALA A 175 0.32 3.39 20.87
N CYS A 176 -0.23 3.61 19.68
CA CYS A 176 -1.53 3.09 19.26
C CYS A 176 -1.50 2.66 17.78
N PRO A 177 -0.89 1.51 17.48
CA PRO A 177 -0.90 0.97 16.13
C PRO A 177 -2.31 0.50 15.75
N LEU A 178 -2.65 0.61 14.47
CA LEU A 178 -3.91 0.09 13.94
C LEU A 178 -3.94 -1.44 14.02
N LYS A 179 -5.04 -1.99 14.56
CA LYS A 179 -5.21 -3.43 14.79
C LYS A 179 -6.15 -4.10 13.79
N SER A 180 -7.05 -3.34 13.16
CA SER A 180 -7.98 -3.88 12.18
C SER A 180 -7.27 -4.26 10.89
N ALA A 181 -7.71 -5.39 10.30
CA ALA A 181 -7.22 -5.85 9.01
C ALA A 181 -7.83 -5.05 7.84
N GLY A 182 -7.12 -4.99 6.72
CA GLY A 182 -7.63 -4.41 5.48
C GLY A 182 -7.61 -2.88 5.41
N ILE A 183 -6.96 -2.20 6.36
CA ILE A 183 -6.76 -0.74 6.27
C ILE A 183 -5.66 -0.43 5.27
N GLY A 184 -5.92 0.46 4.32
CA GLY A 184 -4.90 0.81 3.33
C GLY A 184 -5.22 1.98 2.42
N ILE A 185 -4.25 2.28 1.57
CA ILE A 185 -4.34 3.26 0.50
C ILE A 185 -4.09 2.51 -0.81
N THR A 186 -5.07 2.51 -1.70
CA THR A 186 -4.97 1.93 -3.04
C THR A 186 -4.70 3.05 -4.03
N LEU A 187 -3.53 3.00 -4.67
CA LEU A 187 -3.16 3.98 -5.67
C LEU A 187 -3.59 3.52 -7.07
N THR A 188 -4.33 4.35 -7.80
CA THR A 188 -4.82 4.09 -9.16
C THR A 188 -4.10 4.95 -10.20
N GLY A 189 -4.41 4.76 -11.49
CA GLY A 189 -3.79 5.52 -12.59
C GLY A 189 -2.44 4.97 -13.05
N VAL A 190 -1.79 5.72 -13.93
CA VAL A 190 -0.51 5.36 -14.56
C VAL A 190 0.64 5.99 -13.77
N GLY A 191 1.68 5.19 -13.49
CA GLY A 191 2.94 5.71 -12.97
C GLY A 191 3.82 6.14 -14.13
N ASP A 192 3.80 7.43 -14.47
CA ASP A 192 4.70 7.99 -15.46
C ASP A 192 5.43 9.21 -14.89
N LYS A 193 6.77 9.16 -14.95
CA LYS A 193 7.65 10.23 -14.48
C LYS A 193 7.48 11.50 -15.30
N ALA A 194 7.18 11.39 -16.59
CA ALA A 194 6.89 12.56 -17.44
C ALA A 194 5.55 13.18 -17.05
N ALA A 195 4.50 12.36 -16.88
CA ALA A 195 3.19 12.79 -16.40
C ALA A 195 3.24 13.48 -15.01
N ARG A 196 4.15 13.07 -14.12
CA ARG A 196 4.33 13.71 -12.81
C ARG A 196 4.69 15.19 -12.91
N SER A 197 5.47 15.58 -13.92
CA SER A 197 5.90 16.97 -14.10
C SER A 197 4.80 17.88 -14.62
N SER A 198 3.85 17.34 -15.38
CA SER A 198 2.74 18.08 -15.98
C SER A 198 1.47 18.06 -15.12
N ASN A 199 1.22 16.97 -14.37
CA ASN A 199 0.12 16.90 -13.43
C ASN A 199 0.44 15.97 -12.22
N PRO A 200 0.97 16.53 -11.12
CA PRO A 200 1.36 15.74 -9.96
C PRO A 200 0.18 15.11 -9.20
N LEU A 201 -1.04 15.65 -9.34
CA LEU A 201 -2.26 15.12 -8.68
C LEU A 201 -2.94 14.01 -9.48
N HIS A 202 -2.47 13.71 -10.70
CA HIS A 202 -3.04 12.67 -11.56
C HIS A 202 -2.05 11.56 -11.91
N THR A 203 -0.87 11.57 -11.28
CA THR A 203 0.11 10.49 -11.42
C THR A 203 0.03 9.56 -10.23
N LYS A 204 0.11 8.24 -10.46
CA LYS A 204 0.09 7.25 -9.38
C LYS A 204 1.19 7.55 -8.34
N GLY A 205 0.83 7.84 -7.10
CA GLY A 205 1.83 8.00 -6.04
C GLY A 205 1.38 8.71 -4.77
N VAL A 206 2.15 8.52 -3.69
CA VAL A 206 2.09 9.35 -2.48
C VAL A 206 3.31 10.26 -2.48
N THR A 207 3.10 11.56 -2.32
CA THR A 207 4.17 12.56 -2.26
C THR A 207 4.09 13.31 -0.96
N VAL A 208 5.18 13.34 -0.20
CA VAL A 208 5.30 14.15 1.01
C VAL A 208 6.18 15.36 0.68
N SER A 209 5.60 16.55 0.77
CA SER A 209 6.31 17.82 0.58
C SER A 209 7.11 18.20 1.82
N PRO A 210 8.07 19.15 1.70
CA PRO A 210 8.75 19.71 2.86
C PRO A 210 7.74 20.22 3.91
N GLY A 211 7.93 19.80 5.17
CA GLY A 211 7.01 20.11 6.28
C GLY A 211 5.83 19.16 6.43
N GLY A 212 5.59 18.28 5.44
CA GLY A 212 4.60 17.22 5.52
C GLY A 212 5.07 16.03 6.36
N VAL A 213 4.13 15.33 6.98
CA VAL A 213 4.38 14.14 7.81
C VAL A 213 3.51 12.98 7.33
N LEU A 214 4.13 11.83 7.09
CA LEU A 214 3.46 10.56 6.83
C LEU A 214 3.90 9.56 7.89
N GLU A 215 2.95 9.10 8.70
CA GLU A 215 3.18 8.10 9.74
C GLU A 215 2.26 6.90 9.54
N MET A 216 2.83 5.70 9.61
CA MET A 216 2.11 4.45 9.40
C MET A 216 2.54 3.42 10.44
N PHE A 217 1.65 3.14 11.38
CA PHE A 217 1.81 2.19 12.47
C PHE A 217 0.65 1.19 12.44
N GLY A 218 0.94 -0.01 11.95
CA GLY A 218 0.03 -1.15 11.99
C GLY A 218 0.48 -2.24 12.94
N THR A 219 -0.28 -3.34 12.96
CA THR A 219 0.09 -4.54 13.69
C THR A 219 1.42 -5.10 13.18
N ARG A 220 2.34 -5.39 14.11
CA ARG A 220 3.66 -5.98 13.80
C ARG A 220 3.53 -7.50 13.81
N TYR A 221 3.78 -8.13 12.66
CA TYR A 221 3.90 -9.58 12.56
C TYR A 221 5.34 -10.00 12.85
N ALA A 222 5.54 -11.05 13.64
CA ALA A 222 6.86 -11.59 13.97
C ALA A 222 6.87 -13.12 13.76
N PRO A 223 8.01 -13.71 13.35
CA PRO A 223 9.28 -13.06 13.00
C PRO A 223 9.24 -12.39 11.61
N THR A 224 9.85 -11.20 11.45
CA THR A 224 9.85 -10.46 10.16
C THR A 224 10.91 -10.91 9.17
N TRP A 225 11.80 -11.82 9.56
CA TRP A 225 12.79 -12.44 8.69
C TRP A 225 12.96 -13.91 9.08
N THR A 226 12.97 -14.77 8.08
CA THR A 226 13.46 -16.15 8.18
C THR A 226 14.75 -16.23 7.38
N ARG A 227 15.76 -16.88 7.94
CA ARG A 227 16.99 -17.17 7.21
C ARG A 227 16.65 -18.18 6.09
N LEU A 228 16.93 -17.83 4.84
CA LEU A 228 16.96 -18.80 3.74
C LEU A 228 18.09 -19.79 4.02
N ALA A 229 17.73 -21.07 4.10
CA ALA A 229 18.64 -22.18 4.40
C ALA A 229 19.66 -22.38 3.29
#